data_AF-W2CWH2-F1
#
_entry.id   AF-W2CWH2-F1
#
_cell.length_a   1.000
_cell.length_b   1.000
_cell.length_c   1.000
_cell.angle_alpha   90.00
_cell.angle_beta   90.00
_cell.angle_gamma   90.00
#
_symmetry.space_group_name_H-M   'P 1'
#
loop_
_entity.id
_entity.type
_entity.pdbx_description
1 polymer ?
#
loop_
_entity_poly.entity_id
_entity_poly.type
_entity_poly.pdbx_seq_one_letter_code
_entity_poly.pdbx_strand_id
1 'polypeptide(L)'
;SVEMADFLSQSDGRLPANRADIYFKELGRESPMLVKLLMKTIKQSNRRTIRHIGARQFGLEFLLRGLYVHNNLVYFHLSVKNETDLPYPIDMISFKVVDKKVVKRTAIQERVLLPLRAYNQPM
;
A
#
# COMPACT_ATOMS: atom_id res chain seq x y z
N SER A 1 16.93 -0.77 1.98
CA SER A 1 15.63 -0.08 1.91
C SER A 1 15.76 1.04 0.90
N VAL A 2 14.76 1.29 0.05
CA VAL A 2 14.75 2.49 -0.81
C VAL A 2 14.01 3.57 -0.05
N GLU A 3 14.69 4.67 0.29
CA GLU A 3 14.09 5.75 1.06
C GLU A 3 13.26 6.66 0.15
N MET A 4 12.12 7.14 0.65
CA MET A 4 11.20 8.01 -0.11
C MET A 4 11.87 9.32 -0.58
N ALA A 5 12.96 9.72 0.10
CA ALA A 5 13.75 10.91 -0.22
C ALA A 5 14.31 10.89 -1.64
N ASP A 6 14.69 9.71 -2.14
CA ASP A 6 15.26 9.56 -3.49
C ASP A 6 14.25 9.96 -4.60
N PHE A 7 12.95 9.84 -4.34
CA PHE A 7 11.88 10.18 -5.28
C PHE A 7 11.43 11.64 -5.20
N LEU A 8 11.65 12.30 -4.07
CA LEU A 8 11.26 13.70 -3.85
C LEU A 8 12.26 14.68 -4.49
N SER A 9 13.46 14.21 -4.84
CA SER A 9 14.53 15.03 -5.42
C SER A 9 14.30 15.44 -6.90
N GLN A 10 13.41 14.77 -7.63
CA GLN A 10 13.20 15.02 -9.07
C GLN A 10 12.11 16.05 -9.39
N SER A 11 11.38 16.57 -8.41
CA SER A 11 10.42 17.66 -8.62
C SER A 11 10.97 18.94 -8.01
N ASP A 12 11.15 19.98 -8.82
CA ASP A 12 11.59 21.34 -8.45
C ASP A 12 10.96 21.85 -7.14
N GLY A 13 11.61 21.55 -6.01
CA GLY A 13 11.62 22.27 -4.72
C GLY A 13 10.31 22.75 -4.08
N ARG A 14 9.14 22.45 -4.63
CA ARG A 14 7.86 23.04 -4.20
C ARG A 14 6.86 21.96 -3.86
N LEU A 15 7.03 21.40 -2.66
CA LEU A 15 5.92 20.74 -1.97
C LEU A 15 4.80 21.78 -1.81
N PRO A 16 3.55 21.48 -2.20
CA PRO A 16 2.45 22.41 -2.03
C PRO A 16 2.28 22.71 -0.54
N ALA A 17 2.41 23.99 -0.16
CA ALA A 17 2.15 24.43 1.20
C ALA A 17 0.71 24.06 1.58
N ASN A 18 0.57 23.33 2.68
CA ASN A 18 -0.73 23.01 3.28
C ASN A 18 -1.49 24.31 3.54
N ARG A 19 -2.46 24.65 2.69
CA ARG A 19 -3.25 25.89 2.81
C ARG A 19 -4.42 25.76 3.81
N ALA A 20 -4.60 24.59 4.41
CA ALA A 20 -5.59 24.33 5.46
C ALA A 20 -5.03 23.29 6.44
N ASP A 21 -4.94 23.64 7.72
CA ASP A 21 -4.48 22.77 8.82
C ASP A 21 -5.51 21.68 9.18
N ILE A 22 -6.03 20.95 8.19
CA ILE A 22 -6.93 19.82 8.41
C ILE A 22 -6.09 18.55 8.40
N TYR A 23 -5.62 18.16 9.58
CA TYR A 23 -4.95 16.88 9.81
C TYR A 23 -5.96 15.84 10.27
N PHE A 24 -5.97 14.66 9.62
CA PHE A 24 -6.75 13.52 10.13
C PHE A 24 -5.95 12.84 11.25
N LYS A 25 -6.61 12.57 12.39
CA LYS A 25 -5.98 11.91 13.55
C LYS A 25 -5.24 10.62 13.18
N GLU A 26 -5.78 9.87 12.23
CA GLU A 26 -5.22 8.61 11.75
C GLU A 26 -3.93 8.77 10.92
N LEU A 27 -3.76 9.93 10.26
CA LEU A 27 -2.56 10.25 9.47
C LEU A 27 -1.46 10.90 10.34
N GLY A 28 -1.73 11.15 11.62
CA GLY A 28 -0.79 11.77 12.54
C GLY A 28 -0.40 13.17 12.09
N ARG A 29 0.88 13.35 11.74
CA ARG A 29 1.45 14.63 11.30
C ARG A 29 1.48 14.80 9.78
N GLU A 30 0.99 13.81 9.03
CA GLU A 30 1.02 13.86 7.58
C GLU A 30 -0.12 14.69 6.99
N SER A 31 0.23 15.52 6.02
CA SER A 31 -0.75 16.20 5.18
C SER A 31 -1.56 15.18 4.37
N PRO A 32 -2.89 15.28 4.32
CA PRO A 32 -3.71 14.45 3.43
C PRO A 32 -3.34 14.65 1.94
N MET A 33 -2.89 15.85 1.57
CA MET A 33 -2.40 16.16 0.23
C MET A 33 -1.09 15.44 -0.07
N LEU A 34 -0.16 15.43 0.88
CA LEU A 34 1.09 14.69 0.76
C LEU A 34 0.82 13.19 0.61
N VAL A 35 -0.02 12.61 1.47
CA VAL A 35 -0.39 11.18 1.40
C VAL A 35 -0.97 10.84 0.03
N LYS A 36 -1.90 11.67 -0.50
CA LYS A 36 -2.47 11.48 -1.84
C LYS A 36 -1.41 11.59 -2.94
N LEU A 37 -0.48 12.54 -2.84
CA LEU A 37 0.60 12.72 -3.80
C LEU A 37 1.54 11.52 -3.79
N LEU A 38 1.95 11.04 -2.62
CA LEU A 38 2.80 9.86 -2.47
C LEU A 38 2.13 8.62 -3.09
N MET A 39 0.85 8.38 -2.79
CA MET A 39 0.10 7.26 -3.39
C MET A 39 0.04 7.36 -4.92
N LYS A 40 -0.20 8.57 -5.45
CA LYS A 40 -0.20 8.83 -6.90
C LYS A 40 1.18 8.57 -7.51
N THR A 41 2.24 9.08 -6.91
CA THR A 41 3.62 8.88 -7.39
C THR A 41 4.01 7.41 -7.36
N ILE A 42 3.68 6.67 -6.30
CA ILE A 42 3.89 5.21 -6.24
C ILE A 42 3.20 4.53 -7.42
N LYS A 43 1.92 4.84 -7.64
CA LYS A 43 1.14 4.26 -8.74
C LYS A 43 1.73 4.59 -10.12
N GLN A 44 2.10 5.84 -10.35
CA GLN A 44 2.67 6.31 -11.61
C GLN A 44 4.06 5.72 -11.88
N SER A 45 4.92 5.67 -10.86
CA SER A 45 6.24 5.06 -11.00
C SER A 45 6.15 3.57 -11.33
N ASN A 46 5.09 2.90 -10.85
CA ASN A 46 4.77 1.49 -11.05
C ASN A 46 5.95 0.52 -10.86
N ARG A 47 6.93 0.89 -10.02
CA ARG A 47 8.15 0.10 -9.82
C ARG A 47 7.81 -1.21 -9.11
N ARG A 48 8.50 -2.29 -9.52
CA ARG A 48 8.42 -3.62 -8.89
C ARG A 48 9.69 -3.88 -8.11
N THR A 49 9.71 -3.44 -6.85
CA THR A 49 10.81 -3.67 -5.89
C THR A 49 10.72 -5.04 -5.23
N ILE A 50 9.50 -5.58 -5.06
CA ILE A 50 9.25 -6.91 -4.49
C ILE A 50 8.78 -7.85 -5.61
N ARG A 51 9.41 -9.02 -5.71
CA ARG A 51 9.16 -9.98 -6.80
C ARG A 51 8.52 -11.29 -6.35
N HIS A 52 8.84 -11.76 -5.15
CA HIS A 52 8.52 -13.10 -4.66
C HIS A 52 7.33 -13.14 -3.68
N ILE A 53 6.66 -12.02 -3.44
CA ILE A 53 5.51 -11.94 -2.54
C ILE A 53 4.24 -11.75 -3.37
N GLY A 54 3.38 -12.77 -3.34
CA GLY A 54 2.10 -12.78 -4.03
C GLY A 54 1.53 -14.19 -4.11
N ALA A 55 0.36 -14.31 -4.72
CA ALA A 55 -0.32 -15.57 -4.97
C ALA A 55 -0.95 -15.54 -6.36
N ARG A 56 -0.99 -16.71 -7.02
CA ARG A 56 -1.69 -16.91 -8.27
C ARG A 56 -2.58 -18.15 -8.14
N GLN A 57 -3.88 -17.98 -8.30
CA GLN A 57 -4.85 -19.06 -8.14
C GLN A 57 -6.08 -18.77 -9.00
N PHE A 58 -6.68 -19.79 -9.61
CA PHE A 58 -7.89 -19.66 -10.44
C PHE A 58 -7.78 -18.58 -11.55
N GLY A 59 -6.58 -18.39 -12.12
CA GLY A 59 -6.32 -17.34 -13.12
C GLY A 59 -6.33 -15.91 -12.58
N LEU A 60 -6.42 -15.72 -11.25
CA LEU A 60 -6.21 -14.45 -10.58
C LEU A 60 -4.76 -14.37 -10.07
N GLU A 61 -4.09 -13.27 -10.37
CA GLU A 61 -2.75 -12.92 -9.88
C GLU A 61 -2.87 -11.75 -8.89
N PHE A 62 -2.44 -11.96 -7.64
CA PHE A 62 -2.35 -10.94 -6.61
C PHE A 62 -0.90 -10.79 -6.13
N LEU A 63 -0.26 -9.67 -6.45
CA LEU A 63 1.16 -9.44 -6.15
C LEU A 63 1.38 -8.19 -5.32
N LEU A 64 2.30 -8.28 -4.36
CA LEU A 64 2.91 -7.11 -3.72
C LEU A 64 4.07 -6.62 -4.60
N ARG A 65 3.90 -5.49 -5.28
CA ARG A 65 4.92 -4.91 -6.16
C ARG A 65 5.96 -4.11 -5.38
N GLY A 66 5.56 -3.45 -4.31
CA GLY A 66 6.45 -2.63 -3.50
C GLY A 66 5.85 -2.26 -2.15
N LEU A 67 6.73 -2.00 -1.20
CA LEU A 67 6.41 -1.54 0.14
C LEU A 67 7.21 -0.25 0.39
N TYR A 68 6.51 0.81 0.75
CA TYR A 68 7.12 2.12 1.00
C TYR A 68 6.75 2.59 2.40
N VAL A 69 7.66 3.33 3.03
CA VAL A 69 7.46 3.87 4.37
C VAL A 69 7.72 5.36 4.31
N HIS A 70 6.80 6.16 4.85
CA HIS A 70 6.99 7.58 5.06
C HIS A 70 6.43 7.94 6.43
N ASN A 71 7.32 8.41 7.31
CA ASN A 71 7.03 8.63 8.72
C ASN A 71 6.36 7.39 9.35
N ASN A 72 5.16 7.52 9.89
CA ASN A 72 4.46 6.40 10.55
C ASN A 72 3.47 5.67 9.62
N LEU A 73 3.53 5.93 8.31
CA LEU A 73 2.63 5.33 7.33
C LEU A 73 3.38 4.32 6.45
N VAL A 74 2.73 3.18 6.24
CA VAL A 74 3.19 2.11 5.35
C VAL A 74 2.27 2.05 4.14
N TYR A 75 2.87 2.13 2.96
CA TYR A 75 2.16 2.12 1.67
C TYR A 75 2.42 0.80 0.94
N PHE A 76 1.33 0.09 0.65
CA PHE A 76 1.36 -1.16 -0.11
C PHE A 76 1.05 -0.87 -1.58
N HIS A 77 2.00 -1.15 -2.47
CA HIS A 77 1.75 -1.15 -3.91
C HIS A 77 1.35 -2.54 -4.35
N LEU A 78 0.03 -2.75 -4.52
CA LEU A 78 -0.55 -4.03 -4.90
C LEU A 78 -0.90 -4.06 -6.38
N SER A 79 -0.82 -5.26 -6.96
CA SER A 79 -1.26 -5.54 -8.33
C SER A 79 -2.24 -6.69 -8.28
N VAL A 80 -3.41 -6.47 -8.85
CA VAL A 80 -4.39 -7.54 -9.10
C VAL A 80 -4.60 -7.64 -10.59
N LYS A 81 -4.52 -8.85 -11.12
CA LYS A 81 -4.81 -9.13 -12.53
C LYS A 81 -5.71 -10.35 -12.63
N ASN A 82 -6.60 -10.28 -13.60
CA ASN A 82 -7.41 -11.40 -14.04
C ASN A 82 -6.87 -11.85 -15.39
N GLU A 83 -6.41 -13.10 -15.45
CA GLU A 83 -5.91 -13.75 -16.67
C GLU A 83 -6.93 -14.70 -17.28
N THR A 84 -8.17 -14.69 -16.76
CA THR A 84 -9.28 -15.44 -17.32
C THR A 84 -10.13 -14.55 -18.23
N ASP A 85 -10.91 -15.19 -19.09
CA ASP A 85 -11.88 -14.50 -19.96
C ASP A 85 -13.17 -14.11 -19.22
N LEU A 86 -13.37 -14.56 -17.98
CA LEU A 86 -14.54 -14.26 -17.18
C LEU A 86 -14.27 -13.03 -16.29
N PRO A 87 -15.13 -11.99 -16.30
CA PRO A 87 -14.97 -10.86 -15.40
C PRO A 87 -15.20 -11.28 -13.94
N TYR A 88 -14.20 -11.06 -13.09
CA TYR A 88 -14.27 -11.26 -11.64
C TYR A 88 -14.21 -9.90 -10.92
N PRO A 89 -15.33 -9.39 -10.40
CA PRO A 89 -15.31 -8.20 -9.55
C PRO A 89 -14.67 -8.55 -8.20
N ILE A 90 -13.92 -7.60 -7.63
CA ILE A 90 -13.28 -7.80 -6.33
C ILE A 90 -14.24 -7.34 -5.25
N ASP A 91 -14.79 -8.28 -4.49
CA ASP A 91 -15.75 -7.99 -3.42
C ASP A 91 -15.07 -7.33 -2.20
N MET A 92 -13.96 -7.92 -1.72
CA MET A 92 -13.29 -7.41 -0.52
C MET A 92 -11.77 -7.61 -0.55
N ILE A 93 -11.04 -6.58 -0.11
CA ILE A 93 -9.62 -6.65 0.23
C ILE A 93 -9.47 -6.38 1.73
N SER A 94 -8.93 -7.35 2.47
CA SER A 94 -8.67 -7.23 3.91
C SER A 94 -7.19 -7.40 4.24
N PHE A 95 -6.73 -6.68 5.25
CA PHE A 95 -5.37 -6.76 5.75
C PHE A 95 -5.39 -7.36 7.15
N LYS A 96 -4.45 -8.25 7.46
CA LYS A 96 -4.25 -8.76 8.82
C LYS A 96 -2.78 -8.97 9.12
N VAL A 97 -2.42 -8.74 10.37
CA VAL A 97 -1.12 -9.13 10.93
C VAL A 97 -1.33 -10.43 11.68
N VAL A 98 -0.48 -11.41 11.37
CA VAL A 98 -0.54 -12.72 12.00
C VAL A 98 0.81 -12.98 12.67
N ASP A 99 0.82 -13.09 13.99
CA ASP A 99 2.00 -13.56 14.73
C ASP A 99 1.94 -15.09 14.83
N LYS A 100 2.97 -15.76 14.30
CA LYS A 100 3.08 -17.23 14.30
C LYS A 100 4.23 -17.63 15.22
N LYS A 101 3.92 -18.07 16.44
CA LYS A 101 4.91 -18.73 17.30
C LYS A 101 5.09 -20.19 16.89
N VAL A 102 5.98 -20.41 15.93
CA VAL A 102 6.24 -21.72 15.29
C VAL A 102 6.75 -22.78 16.28
N VAL A 103 7.40 -22.36 17.38
CA VAL A 103 8.08 -23.25 18.33
C VAL A 103 7.14 -24.15 19.14
N LYS A 104 5.88 -23.76 19.38
CA LYS A 104 4.95 -24.57 20.20
C LYS A 104 3.75 -25.17 19.46
N ARG A 105 3.58 -24.91 18.15
CA ARG A 105 2.40 -25.38 17.36
C ARG A 105 1.03 -25.06 18.01
N THR A 106 0.89 -24.04 18.85
CA THR A 106 -0.36 -23.85 19.64
C THR A 106 -0.93 -22.43 19.75
N ALA A 107 -0.31 -21.39 19.20
CA ALA A 107 -0.93 -20.06 19.24
C ALA A 107 -0.65 -19.24 17.98
N ILE A 108 -1.72 -18.94 17.24
CA ILE A 108 -1.77 -17.96 16.16
C ILE A 108 -2.61 -16.79 16.69
N GLN A 109 -2.03 -15.59 16.74
CA GLN A 109 -2.77 -14.37 17.03
C GLN A 109 -2.93 -13.58 15.75
N GLU A 110 -4.18 -13.29 15.38
CA GLU A 110 -4.50 -12.48 14.21
C GLU A 110 -5.07 -11.13 14.65
N ARG A 111 -4.58 -10.06 14.02
CA ARG A 111 -5.14 -8.72 14.18
C ARG A 111 -5.52 -8.18 12.82
N VAL A 112 -6.81 -7.88 12.64
CA VAL A 112 -7.31 -7.22 11.43
C VAL A 112 -6.80 -5.78 11.39
N LEU A 113 -6.36 -5.35 10.21
CA LEU A 113 -5.96 -3.98 9.90
C LEU A 113 -6.93 -3.39 8.89
N LEU A 114 -7.32 -2.13 9.12
CA LEU A 114 -8.08 -1.35 8.17
C LEU A 114 -7.14 -0.40 7.42
N PRO A 115 -7.20 -0.34 6.08
CA PRO A 115 -6.39 0.61 5.32
C PRO A 115 -6.88 2.03 5.60
N LEU A 116 -5.95 2.92 5.95
CA LEU A 116 -6.27 4.33 6.23
C LEU A 116 -6.71 5.09 4.97
N ARG A 117 -6.09 4.77 3.83
CA ARG A 117 -6.40 5.33 2.52
C ARG A 117 -6.19 4.26 1.45
N ALA A 118 -6.99 4.35 0.40
CA ALA A 118 -6.84 3.55 -0.80
C ALA A 118 -6.84 4.46 -2.04
N TYR A 119 -6.05 4.11 -3.04
CA TYR A 119 -5.94 4.85 -4.29
C TYR A 119 -6.13 3.90 -5.46
N ASN A 120 -6.97 4.29 -6.41
CA ASN A 120 -7.31 3.48 -7.59
C ASN A 120 -7.78 2.06 -7.19
N GLN A 121 -8.78 2.01 -6.31
CA GLN A 121 -9.40 0.76 -5.92
C GLN A 121 -10.07 0.12 -7.14
N PRO A 122 -9.85 -1.18 -7.39
CA PRO A 122 -10.69 -1.93 -8.31
C PRO A 122 -12.11 -1.90 -7.75
N MET A 123 -13.06 -1.40 -8.56
CA MET A 123 -14.50 -1.47 -8.30
C MET A 123 -15.04 -2.80 -8.84
#